data_AF-A0A6H2DJ15-F1
#
_entry.id   AF-A0A6H2DJ15-F1
#
_cell.length_a   1.000
_cell.length_b   1.000
_cell.length_c   1.000
_cell.angle_alpha   90.00
_cell.angle_beta   90.00
_cell.angle_gamma   90.00
#
_symmetry.space_group_name_H-M   'P 1'
#
loop_
_entity.id
_entity.type
_entity.pdbx_description
1 polymer ?
#
loop_
_entity_poly.entity_id
_entity_poly.type
_entity_poly.pdbx_seq_one_letter_code
_entity_poly.pdbx_strand_id
1 'polypeptide(L)'
;MSFSDTATIFVLAVGLLTGCAGSSDETKNKAASQPEADIQLAPIILLPNGLSQGGDHSFSYGADKEQLVVMLQRFGPVDQNANEECGAGPMDFVTLSSAGLSVNFQDDKIVGWFLDGTITTLKTEEGIGIGSTRAELEKAMTIEMQPDSTLGIEFYAPRPDGGFIGGFLTGDGMDAKVESLYAGTNCFFR
;
A
#
# COMPACT_ATOMS: atom_id res chain seq x y z
N MET A 1 31.63 50.56 -25.81
CA MET A 1 31.02 50.01 -27.04
C MET A 1 29.52 50.14 -26.86
N SER A 2 28.89 50.94 -27.72
CA SER A 2 27.53 51.47 -27.63
C SER A 2 26.83 51.18 -28.96
N PHE A 3 25.63 50.60 -28.93
CA PHE A 3 24.52 50.61 -29.92
C PHE A 3 23.37 49.87 -29.18
N SER A 4 22.21 50.40 -28.77
CA SER A 4 21.18 51.31 -29.33
C SER A 4 20.42 50.80 -30.56
N ASP A 5 19.09 50.73 -30.39
CA ASP A 5 17.98 50.76 -31.37
C ASP A 5 17.79 49.55 -32.32
N THR A 6 16.61 49.14 -32.78
CA THR A 6 15.32 49.83 -33.03
C THR A 6 14.20 48.78 -33.27
N ALA A 7 12.94 49.13 -32.91
CA ALA A 7 11.69 49.13 -33.71
C ALA A 7 11.57 48.25 -35.00
N THR A 8 10.44 47.75 -35.54
CA THR A 8 8.97 47.82 -35.36
C THR A 8 8.34 47.27 -36.68
N ILE A 9 7.03 46.93 -36.69
CA ILE A 9 6.08 46.75 -37.83
C ILE A 9 6.08 45.37 -38.55
N PHE A 10 5.05 44.53 -38.40
CA PHE A 10 3.70 44.50 -39.05
C PHE A 10 3.70 44.12 -40.54
N VAL A 11 3.15 42.95 -40.88
CA VAL A 11 2.44 42.72 -42.16
C VAL A 11 1.19 41.88 -41.90
N LEU A 12 0.03 42.52 -42.06
CA LEU A 12 -1.27 41.89 -42.29
C LEU A 12 -1.24 41.15 -43.63
N ALA A 13 -1.77 39.93 -43.68
CA ALA A 13 -2.25 39.32 -44.91
C ALA A 13 -3.76 39.08 -44.79
N VAL A 14 -4.52 39.96 -45.46
CA VAL A 14 -5.96 39.82 -45.70
C VAL A 14 -6.14 38.99 -46.97
N GLY A 15 -6.83 37.86 -46.87
CA GLY A 15 -7.28 37.06 -48.02
C GLY A 15 -8.81 36.98 -48.02
N LEU A 16 -9.44 37.57 -49.03
CA LEU A 16 -10.89 37.56 -49.25
C LEU A 16 -11.28 36.49 -50.29
N LEU A 17 -12.35 35.76 -49.93
CA LEU A 17 -13.48 35.26 -50.73
C LEU A 17 -13.26 34.21 -51.84
N THR A 18 -13.91 33.04 -51.66
CA THR A 18 -15.00 32.58 -52.56
C THR A 18 -15.75 31.43 -51.89
N GLY A 19 -17.09 31.54 -51.82
CA GLY A 19 -17.95 30.55 -51.19
C GLY A 19 -18.49 29.51 -52.18
N CYS A 20 -18.87 28.34 -51.66
CA CYS A 20 -19.90 27.47 -52.20
C CYS A 20 -20.65 26.79 -51.05
N ALA A 21 -21.98 26.80 -51.21
CA ALA A 21 -23.06 26.19 -50.44
C ALA A 21 -22.76 24.88 -49.67
N GLY A 22 -23.42 24.74 -48.51
CA GLY A 22 -23.66 23.43 -47.91
C GLY A 22 -24.08 23.46 -46.44
N SER A 23 -25.39 23.31 -46.20
CA SER A 23 -26.08 22.71 -45.05
C SER A 23 -25.54 22.88 -43.61
N SER A 24 -26.39 23.54 -42.80
CA SER A 24 -26.77 23.15 -41.43
C SER A 24 -25.72 22.47 -40.56
N ASP A 25 -25.07 23.25 -39.69
CA ASP A 25 -24.45 22.71 -38.48
C ASP A 25 -25.24 23.23 -37.27
N GLU A 26 -26.14 22.37 -36.78
CA GLU A 26 -26.55 22.39 -35.39
C GLU A 26 -25.28 22.19 -34.56
N THR A 27 -24.91 23.21 -33.78
CA THR A 27 -23.94 23.09 -32.69
C THR A 27 -24.49 22.10 -31.66
N LYS A 28 -24.36 20.81 -31.92
CA LYS A 28 -24.48 19.75 -30.93
C LYS A 28 -23.26 19.87 -30.04
N ASN A 29 -23.44 20.52 -28.89
CA ASN A 29 -22.58 20.37 -27.74
C ASN A 29 -22.47 18.88 -27.41
N LYS A 30 -21.45 18.24 -27.97
CA LYS A 30 -21.00 16.92 -27.59
C LYS A 30 -20.32 17.11 -26.24
N ALA A 31 -21.09 16.98 -25.17
CA ALA A 31 -20.54 16.71 -23.85
C ALA A 31 -19.59 15.53 -24.03
N ALA A 32 -18.29 15.80 -23.92
CA ALA A 32 -17.28 14.76 -23.89
C ALA A 32 -17.52 13.96 -22.61
N SER A 33 -18.20 12.82 -22.73
CA SER A 33 -18.10 11.76 -21.75
C SER A 33 -16.63 11.36 -21.71
N GLN A 34 -15.89 11.90 -20.75
CA GLN A 34 -14.62 11.33 -20.38
C GLN A 34 -14.91 9.89 -19.92
N PRO A 35 -14.16 8.88 -20.39
CA PRO A 35 -14.22 7.57 -19.78
C PRO A 35 -13.85 7.77 -18.32
N GLU A 36 -14.71 7.29 -17.41
CA GLU A 36 -14.34 7.07 -16.02
C GLU A 36 -13.11 6.15 -16.06
N ALA A 37 -11.93 6.73 -15.85
CA ALA A 37 -10.72 5.95 -15.74
C ALA A 37 -10.92 5.06 -14.51
N ASP A 38 -10.99 3.75 -14.74
CA ASP A 38 -10.90 2.76 -13.68
C ASP A 38 -9.54 2.97 -13.00
N ILE A 39 -9.54 3.70 -11.87
CA ILE A 39 -8.32 3.94 -11.10
C ILE A 39 -8.02 2.64 -10.38
N GLN A 40 -7.26 1.78 -11.05
CA GLN A 40 -6.77 0.56 -10.45
C GLN A 40 -5.71 0.93 -9.41
N LEU A 41 -6.07 0.83 -8.13
CA LEU A 41 -5.15 1.08 -7.03
C LEU A 41 -4.01 0.06 -7.08
N ALA A 42 -2.78 0.55 -6.95
CA ALA A 42 -1.65 -0.33 -6.68
C ALA A 42 -1.91 -1.12 -5.37
N PRO A 43 -1.56 -2.41 -5.31
CA PRO A 43 -1.79 -3.22 -4.13
C PRO A 43 -0.96 -2.71 -2.94
N ILE A 44 -1.44 -2.99 -1.73
CA ILE A 44 -0.64 -2.82 -0.52
C ILE A 44 0.40 -3.95 -0.48
N ILE A 45 1.65 -3.58 -0.26
CA ILE A 45 2.79 -4.49 -0.09
C ILE A 45 3.23 -4.47 1.37
N LEU A 46 3.43 -5.66 1.92
CA LEU A 46 3.86 -5.89 3.31
C LEU A 46 5.39 -5.80 3.39
N LEU A 47 5.90 -4.84 4.16
CA LEU A 47 7.34 -4.61 4.32
C LEU A 47 7.82 -5.01 5.72
N PRO A 48 9.08 -5.44 5.86
CA PRO A 48 9.67 -5.80 7.17
C PRO A 48 9.75 -4.64 8.16
N ASN A 49 9.59 -3.41 7.68
CA ASN A 49 9.67 -2.17 8.45
C ASN A 49 8.49 -1.23 8.20
N GLY A 50 7.37 -1.72 7.64
CA GLY A 50 6.24 -0.86 7.28
C GLY A 50 5.31 -1.44 6.21
N LEU A 51 4.73 -0.55 5.40
CA LEU A 51 3.83 -0.88 4.28
C LEU A 51 4.14 0.00 3.06
N SER A 52 3.84 -0.47 1.86
CA SER A 52 3.92 0.33 0.63
C SER A 52 2.65 0.21 -0.21
N GLN A 53 2.33 1.24 -0.99
CA GLN A 53 1.22 1.27 -1.95
C GLN A 53 1.71 1.66 -3.35
N GLY A 54 2.87 1.17 -3.76
CA GLY A 54 3.45 1.43 -5.07
C GLY A 54 3.89 2.89 -5.32
N GLY A 55 4.72 3.08 -6.33
CA GLY A 55 5.39 4.37 -6.56
C GLY A 55 6.21 4.79 -5.34
N ASP A 56 6.09 6.06 -4.96
CA ASP A 56 6.82 6.64 -3.82
C ASP A 56 6.05 6.58 -2.49
N HIS A 57 4.91 5.88 -2.44
CA HIS A 57 4.07 5.79 -1.25
C HIS A 57 4.51 4.62 -0.36
N SER A 58 5.54 4.87 0.46
CA SER A 58 6.00 3.95 1.50
C SER A 58 5.81 4.55 2.89
N PHE A 59 5.38 3.73 3.83
CA PHE A 59 5.10 4.08 5.21
C PHE A 59 5.94 3.20 6.12
N SER A 60 7.17 3.64 6.39
CA SER A 60 8.05 2.97 7.34
C SER A 60 7.61 3.22 8.80
N TYR A 61 8.15 2.44 9.73
CA TYR A 61 8.00 2.71 11.16
C TYR A 61 8.40 4.15 11.50
N GLY A 62 7.61 4.80 12.35
CA GLY A 62 7.74 6.23 12.64
C GLY A 62 6.90 7.15 11.72
N ALA A 63 6.29 6.63 10.65
CA ALA A 63 5.37 7.42 9.81
C ALA A 63 4.07 7.75 10.54
N ASP A 64 3.43 8.87 10.15
CA ASP A 64 2.23 9.40 10.79
C ASP A 64 0.98 8.54 10.53
N LYS A 65 0.23 8.26 11.61
CA LYS A 65 -1.04 7.53 11.58
C LYS A 65 -2.04 8.13 10.60
N GLU A 66 -2.21 9.46 10.61
CA GLU A 66 -3.19 10.15 9.77
C GLU A 66 -2.96 9.89 8.27
N GLN A 67 -1.71 9.93 7.82
CA GLN A 67 -1.37 9.72 6.41
C GLN A 67 -1.65 8.27 5.98
N LEU A 68 -1.36 7.31 6.86
CA LEU A 68 -1.65 5.90 6.58
C LEU A 68 -3.16 5.63 6.57
N VAL A 69 -3.93 6.22 7.49
CA VAL A 69 -5.39 6.09 7.53
C VAL A 69 -6.01 6.57 6.22
N VAL A 70 -5.57 7.71 5.68
CA VAL A 70 -6.01 8.22 4.37
C VAL A 70 -5.68 7.23 3.24
N MET A 71 -4.50 6.61 3.30
CA MET A 71 -4.11 5.58 2.32
C MET A 71 -5.03 4.35 2.38
N LEU A 72 -5.25 3.80 3.57
CA LEU A 72 -6.05 2.60 3.79
C LEU A 72 -7.51 2.81 3.42
N GLN A 73 -8.06 4.00 3.69
CA GLN A 73 -9.45 4.35 3.35
C GLN A 73 -9.76 4.28 1.85
N ARG A 74 -8.75 4.32 0.98
CA ARG A 74 -8.93 4.12 -0.48
C ARG A 74 -9.29 2.67 -0.84
N PHE A 75 -8.96 1.71 0.03
CA PHE A 75 -9.27 0.29 -0.14
C PHE A 75 -10.57 -0.13 0.57
N GLY A 76 -11.19 0.78 1.31
CA GLY A 76 -12.45 0.54 2.00
C GLY A 76 -12.50 1.21 3.38
N PRO A 77 -13.62 1.04 4.10
CA PRO A 77 -13.74 1.52 5.47
C PRO A 77 -12.66 0.93 6.37
N VAL A 78 -12.23 1.72 7.36
CA VAL A 78 -11.27 1.30 8.39
C VAL A 78 -11.89 1.45 9.77
N ASP A 79 -11.60 0.50 10.63
CA ASP A 79 -11.99 0.53 12.04
C ASP A 79 -10.79 1.01 12.88
N GLN A 80 -11.05 1.75 13.95
CA GLN A 80 -10.02 2.21 14.89
C GLN A 80 -10.32 1.74 16.29
N ASN A 81 -9.32 1.17 16.97
CA ASN A 81 -9.42 0.66 18.33
C ASN A 81 -8.15 0.99 19.12
N ALA A 82 -8.18 0.82 20.44
CA ALA A 82 -7.02 1.01 21.31
C ALA A 82 -6.98 -0.09 22.39
N ASN A 83 -5.78 -0.38 22.89
CA ASN A 83 -5.55 -1.26 24.03
C ASN A 83 -4.48 -0.69 24.96
N GLU A 84 -4.88 -0.36 26.18
CA GLU A 84 -4.01 0.20 27.23
C GLU A 84 -3.17 -0.86 27.95
N GLU A 85 -3.52 -2.15 27.80
CA GLU A 85 -2.92 -3.26 28.54
C GLU A 85 -1.96 -4.09 27.68
N CYS A 86 -1.49 -3.52 26.57
CA CYS A 86 -0.52 -4.19 25.73
C CYS A 86 0.83 -4.32 26.46
N GLY A 87 1.50 -5.48 26.35
CA GLY A 87 2.81 -5.70 26.98
C GLY A 87 3.91 -4.74 26.49
N ALA A 88 3.75 -4.17 25.30
CA ALA A 88 4.63 -3.15 24.72
C ALA A 88 4.26 -1.70 25.11
N GLY A 89 3.24 -1.51 25.97
CA GLY A 89 2.64 -0.22 26.31
C GLY A 89 1.40 0.12 25.48
N PRO A 90 0.61 1.16 25.86
CA PRO A 90 -0.62 1.55 25.17
C PRO A 90 -0.47 1.57 23.65
N MET A 91 -1.46 1.01 22.95
CA MET A 91 -1.38 0.80 21.51
C MET A 91 -2.71 1.09 20.83
N ASP A 92 -2.62 1.81 19.73
CA ASP A 92 -3.72 2.05 18.81
C ASP A 92 -3.65 1.10 17.62
N PHE A 93 -4.81 0.78 17.05
CA PHE A 93 -4.97 -0.08 15.91
C PHE A 93 -5.84 0.58 14.85
N VAL A 94 -5.44 0.48 13.59
CA VAL A 94 -6.29 0.79 12.42
C VAL A 94 -6.43 -0.48 11.59
N THR A 95 -7.66 -0.95 11.42
CA THR A 95 -7.95 -2.21 10.74
C THR A 95 -8.70 -1.97 9.44
N LEU A 96 -8.12 -2.47 8.34
CA LEU A 96 -8.79 -2.62 7.05
C LEU A 96 -9.39 -4.02 6.97
N SER A 97 -10.62 -4.15 7.47
CA SER A 97 -11.32 -5.44 7.61
C SER A 97 -11.52 -6.16 6.27
N SER A 98 -11.62 -5.44 5.15
CA SER A 98 -11.71 -6.02 3.80
C SER A 98 -10.41 -6.67 3.31
N ALA A 99 -9.29 -6.45 4.00
CA ALA A 99 -7.99 -7.03 3.70
C ALA A 99 -7.40 -7.88 4.84
N GLY A 100 -8.06 -7.95 6.01
CA GLY A 100 -7.52 -8.62 7.19
C GLY A 100 -6.28 -7.93 7.78
N LEU A 101 -6.00 -6.68 7.38
CA LEU A 101 -4.81 -5.94 7.77
C LEU A 101 -5.12 -5.05 8.97
N SER A 102 -4.36 -5.21 10.06
CA SER A 102 -4.34 -4.27 11.18
C SER A 102 -2.96 -3.63 11.28
N VAL A 103 -2.92 -2.31 11.41
CA VAL A 103 -1.68 -1.55 11.62
C VAL A 103 -1.65 -1.02 13.04
N ASN A 104 -0.50 -1.14 13.67
CA ASN A 104 -0.29 -0.86 15.09
C ASN A 104 0.44 0.47 15.24
N PHE A 105 0.00 1.28 16.20
CA PHE A 105 0.56 2.61 16.45
C PHE A 105 0.85 2.82 17.92
N GLN A 106 1.92 3.57 18.18
CA GLN A 106 2.23 4.19 19.46
C GLN A 106 2.63 5.64 19.20
N ASP A 107 2.18 6.57 20.03
CA ASP A 107 2.42 8.01 19.85
C ASP A 107 2.06 8.52 18.43
N ASP A 108 0.94 8.02 17.88
CA ASP A 108 0.48 8.29 16.51
C ASP A 108 1.48 7.91 15.39
N LYS A 109 2.45 7.04 15.69
CA LYS A 109 3.45 6.53 14.75
C LYS A 109 3.29 5.03 14.50
N ILE A 110 3.50 4.61 13.25
CA ILE A 110 3.50 3.18 12.90
C ILE A 110 4.63 2.47 13.67
N VAL A 111 4.29 1.37 14.36
CA VAL A 111 5.25 0.51 15.05
C VAL A 111 5.20 -0.95 14.59
N GLY A 112 4.16 -1.36 13.87
CA GLY A 112 4.01 -2.72 13.39
C GLY A 112 2.72 -2.92 12.59
N TRP A 113 2.55 -4.13 12.08
CA TRP A 113 1.32 -4.56 11.41
C TRP A 113 1.11 -6.06 11.57
N PHE A 114 -0.15 -6.48 11.44
CA PHE A 114 -0.62 -7.86 11.48
C PHE A 114 -1.58 -8.10 10.30
N LEU A 115 -1.39 -9.22 9.60
CA LEU A 115 -2.28 -9.71 8.56
C LEU A 115 -2.93 -11.02 9.02
N ASP A 116 -4.25 -10.98 9.16
CA ASP A 116 -5.08 -12.12 9.51
C ASP A 116 -5.35 -13.05 8.31
N GLY A 117 -5.51 -14.34 8.61
CA GLY A 117 -5.55 -15.46 7.66
C GLY A 117 -6.80 -15.62 6.82
N THR A 118 -7.71 -14.67 6.86
CA THR A 118 -9.00 -14.79 6.17
C THR A 118 -8.96 -14.27 4.73
N ILE A 119 -8.00 -13.41 4.37
CA ILE A 119 -7.95 -12.72 3.08
C ILE A 119 -6.56 -12.83 2.43
N THR A 120 -6.51 -13.25 1.17
CA THR A 120 -5.27 -13.69 0.49
C THR A 120 -4.69 -12.69 -0.51
N THR A 121 -5.13 -11.43 -0.47
CA THR A 121 -4.78 -10.42 -1.50
C THR A 121 -3.44 -9.73 -1.22
N LEU A 122 -3.06 -9.57 0.05
CA LEU A 122 -1.85 -8.87 0.44
C LEU A 122 -0.64 -9.82 0.49
N LYS A 123 0.52 -9.31 0.06
CA LYS A 123 1.76 -10.07 -0.05
C LYS A 123 2.97 -9.24 0.36
N THR A 124 4.03 -9.92 0.77
CA THR A 124 5.37 -9.34 0.89
C THR A 124 5.95 -9.03 -0.50
N GLU A 125 7.07 -8.32 -0.54
CA GLU A 125 7.82 -8.04 -1.78
C GLU A 125 8.27 -9.32 -2.50
N GLU A 126 8.52 -10.40 -1.76
CA GLU A 126 8.89 -11.71 -2.31
C GLU A 126 7.67 -12.54 -2.73
N GLY A 127 6.46 -12.00 -2.61
CA GLY A 127 5.22 -12.63 -3.04
C GLY A 127 4.61 -13.63 -2.05
N ILE A 128 5.12 -13.67 -0.81
CA ILE A 128 4.56 -14.49 0.27
C ILE A 128 3.35 -13.80 0.85
N GLY A 129 2.27 -14.55 1.02
CA GLY A 129 1.04 -14.09 1.66
C GLY A 129 0.30 -15.25 2.30
N ILE A 130 -0.90 -14.99 2.80
CA ILE A 130 -1.78 -16.03 3.34
C ILE A 130 -1.99 -17.13 2.31
N GLY A 131 -1.80 -18.39 2.72
CA GLY A 131 -1.95 -19.57 1.86
C GLY A 131 -0.70 -19.99 1.08
N SER A 132 0.39 -19.20 1.12
CA SER A 132 1.72 -19.67 0.68
C SER A 132 2.14 -20.88 1.49
N THR A 133 2.75 -21.88 0.86
CA THR A 133 3.35 -23.02 1.56
C THR A 133 4.62 -22.62 2.30
N ARG A 134 4.99 -23.38 3.34
CA ARG A 134 6.30 -23.29 3.99
C ARG A 134 7.43 -23.47 2.99
N ALA A 135 7.28 -24.37 2.01
CA ALA A 135 8.26 -24.55 0.93
C ALA A 135 8.44 -23.29 0.05
N GLU A 136 7.35 -22.59 -0.29
CA GLU A 136 7.41 -21.33 -1.02
C GLU A 136 8.05 -20.23 -0.16
N LEU A 137 7.70 -20.15 1.13
CA LEU A 137 8.27 -19.23 2.11
C LEU A 137 9.79 -19.41 2.22
N GLU A 138 10.27 -20.62 2.50
CA GLU A 138 11.71 -20.93 2.65
C GLU A 138 12.50 -20.73 1.35
N LYS A 139 11.84 -20.85 0.19
CA LYS A 139 12.43 -20.52 -1.11
C LYS A 139 12.56 -19.02 -1.32
N ALA A 140 11.59 -18.24 -0.82
CA ALA A 140 11.53 -16.79 -1.00
C ALA A 140 12.41 -16.03 0.00
N MET A 141 12.54 -16.53 1.22
CA MET A 141 13.32 -15.88 2.29
C MET A 141 13.87 -16.90 3.28
N THR A 142 14.98 -16.56 3.93
CA THR A 142 15.51 -17.35 5.06
C THR A 142 14.62 -17.14 6.27
N ILE A 143 14.18 -18.25 6.88
CA ILE A 143 13.35 -18.24 8.09
C ILE A 143 14.00 -19.04 9.22
N GLU A 144 13.63 -18.67 10.43
CA GLU A 144 13.97 -19.34 11.69
C GLU A 144 12.67 -19.72 12.38
N MET A 145 12.45 -21.03 12.58
CA MET A 145 11.30 -21.51 13.36
C MET A 145 11.48 -21.18 14.83
N GLN A 146 10.38 -20.83 15.51
CA GLN A 146 10.36 -20.53 16.95
C GLN A 146 9.75 -21.71 17.72
N PRO A 147 10.57 -22.69 18.17
CA PRO A 147 10.07 -23.92 18.79
C PRO A 147 9.37 -23.68 20.14
N ASP A 148 9.70 -22.57 20.81
CA ASP A 148 9.15 -22.22 22.12
C ASP A 148 7.92 -21.30 22.02
N SER A 149 7.36 -21.10 20.81
CA SER A 149 6.18 -20.26 20.62
C SER A 149 4.95 -20.87 21.30
N THR A 150 4.26 -20.06 22.09
CA THR A 150 2.98 -20.41 22.73
C THR A 150 1.77 -20.07 21.85
N LEU A 151 1.99 -19.43 20.69
CA LEU A 151 0.94 -18.93 19.81
C LEU A 151 0.72 -19.79 18.55
N GLY A 152 1.48 -20.88 18.40
CA GLY A 152 1.36 -21.80 17.27
C GLY A 152 2.71 -22.12 16.64
N ILE A 153 2.69 -22.58 15.38
CA ILE A 153 3.90 -22.90 14.63
C ILE A 153 4.45 -21.61 14.01
N GLU A 154 5.28 -20.91 14.77
CA GLU A 154 5.77 -19.58 14.42
C GLU A 154 7.12 -19.61 13.71
N PHE A 155 7.31 -18.67 12.78
CA PHE A 155 8.58 -18.41 12.13
C PHE A 155 8.95 -16.92 12.19
N TYR A 156 10.25 -16.64 12.08
CA TYR A 156 10.81 -15.31 11.90
C TYR A 156 11.72 -15.29 10.68
N ALA A 157 11.63 -14.22 9.88
CA ALA A 157 12.48 -13.97 8.73
C ALA A 157 13.18 -12.61 8.93
N PRO A 158 14.35 -12.58 9.59
CA PRO A 158 15.11 -11.35 9.78
C PRO A 158 15.64 -10.81 8.44
N ARG A 159 15.71 -9.48 8.30
CA ARG A 159 16.17 -8.85 7.06
C ARG A 159 17.54 -8.21 7.21
N PRO A 160 18.47 -8.38 6.24
CA PRO A 160 19.82 -7.82 6.33
C PRO A 160 19.88 -6.30 6.44
N ASP A 161 18.88 -5.61 5.86
CA ASP A 161 18.69 -4.16 5.85
C ASP A 161 17.85 -3.65 7.03
N GLY A 162 17.40 -4.54 7.92
CA GLY A 162 16.68 -4.23 9.16
C GLY A 162 15.21 -4.61 9.13
N GLY A 163 14.64 -4.78 10.32
CA GLY A 163 13.28 -5.30 10.47
C GLY A 163 13.20 -6.82 10.26
N PHE A 164 11.98 -7.34 10.22
CA PHE A 164 11.72 -8.76 10.05
C PHE A 164 10.30 -8.98 9.52
N ILE A 165 10.05 -10.15 8.95
CA ILE A 165 8.70 -10.68 8.74
C ILE A 165 8.54 -11.89 9.65
N GLY A 166 7.57 -11.86 10.55
CA GLY A 166 7.14 -13.02 11.31
C GLY A 166 5.84 -13.58 10.75
N GLY A 167 5.50 -14.79 11.17
CA GLY A 167 4.21 -15.37 10.83
C GLY A 167 3.98 -16.70 11.50
N PHE A 168 2.78 -17.22 11.27
CA PHE A 168 2.35 -18.51 11.79
C PHE A 168 2.01 -19.45 10.64
N LEU A 169 2.25 -20.74 10.85
CA LEU A 169 1.96 -21.80 9.90
C LEU A 169 0.87 -22.71 10.45
N THR A 170 0.08 -23.29 9.55
CA THR A 170 -0.94 -24.29 9.90
C THR A 170 -0.36 -25.63 10.41
N GLY A 171 0.97 -25.78 10.43
CA GLY A 171 1.69 -26.99 10.83
C GLY A 171 3.18 -26.93 10.51
N ASP A 172 3.93 -27.97 10.85
CA ASP A 172 5.38 -28.03 10.66
C ASP A 172 5.83 -28.51 9.26
N GLY A 173 4.92 -29.13 8.49
CA GLY A 173 5.24 -29.71 7.18
C GLY A 173 5.61 -28.67 6.12
N MET A 174 6.33 -29.09 5.07
CA MET A 174 6.70 -28.22 3.95
C MET A 174 5.48 -27.73 3.14
N ASP A 175 4.37 -28.45 3.22
CA ASP A 175 3.08 -28.11 2.63
C ASP A 175 2.18 -27.28 3.56
N ALA A 176 2.57 -27.10 4.83
CA ALA A 176 1.87 -26.22 5.76
C ALA A 176 1.77 -24.81 5.20
N LYS A 177 0.67 -24.13 5.51
CA LYS A 177 0.34 -22.84 4.92
C LYS A 177 0.64 -21.71 5.88
N VAL A 178 1.08 -20.58 5.36
CA VAL A 178 1.10 -19.30 6.06
C VAL A 178 -0.34 -18.95 6.41
N GLU A 179 -0.65 -18.92 7.70
CA GLU A 179 -1.98 -18.57 8.23
C GLU A 179 -2.06 -17.11 8.67
N SER A 180 -0.94 -16.48 9.04
CA SER A 180 -0.89 -15.05 9.33
C SER A 180 0.54 -14.54 9.19
N LEU A 181 0.67 -13.24 8.97
CA LEU A 181 1.95 -12.54 8.85
C LEU A 181 1.96 -11.32 9.76
N TYR A 182 3.13 -10.94 10.24
CA TYR A 182 3.29 -9.74 11.04
C TYR A 182 4.69 -9.16 10.90
N ALA A 183 4.83 -7.89 11.27
CA ALA A 183 6.14 -7.25 11.45
C ALA A 183 6.08 -6.20 12.56
N GLY A 184 7.22 -5.93 13.18
CA GLY A 184 7.36 -4.90 14.20
C GLY A 184 6.63 -5.25 15.49
N THR A 185 6.29 -4.22 16.25
CA THR A 185 5.62 -4.36 17.55
C THR A 185 4.16 -4.77 17.35
N ASN A 186 3.78 -5.88 17.96
CA ASN A 186 2.43 -6.43 17.95
C ASN A 186 1.92 -6.65 19.37
N CYS A 187 0.60 -6.60 19.54
CA CYS A 187 -0.06 -6.80 20.82
C CYS A 187 -0.44 -8.27 21.08
N PHE A 188 0.55 -9.15 20.95
CA PHE A 188 0.36 -10.57 21.21
C PHE A 188 0.55 -10.87 22.71
N PHE A 189 -0.51 -11.35 23.36
CA PHE A 189 -0.44 -11.79 24.74
C PHE A 189 0.27 -13.15 24.81
N ARG A 190 1.34 -13.21 25.59
CA ARG A 190 2.21 -14.38 25.78
C ARG A 190 2.54 -14.55 27.25
#